data_AF-A0A7W1ISK0-F1
#
_entry.id   AF-A0A7W1ISK0-F1
#
_cell.length_a   1.000
_cell.length_b   1.000
_cell.length_c   1.000
_cell.angle_alpha   90.00
_cell.angle_beta   90.00
_cell.angle_gamma   90.00
#
_symmetry.space_group_name_H-M   'P 1'
#
loop_
_entity.id
_entity.type
_entity.pdbx_description
1 polymer ?
#
loop_
_entity_poly.entity_id
_entity_poly.type
_entity_poly.pdbx_seq_one_letter_code
_entity_poly.pdbx_strand_id
1 'polypeptide(L)'
;ARGAPEMVGLAALVIAIASAVALARVVVEVAVVAPGQLRAMAPPLAVLVATLAVLAGGLWLIAGRERAEMPAQGNPAELKPALIFAALYALISLAVAASRDHFGSGALYGVAVLSGLTDMDAITLSTARLAEHGGIEAHTAWRVIMVAALANLVFKGAAAAVLGGIRLGARVGVAFLIVVAVGGALIWLWPDRGETSATTPGNNEPTARGRGFIE
;
A
#
# COMPACT_ATOMS: atom_id res chain seq x y z
N ALA A 1 21.44 14.15 7.07
CA ALA A 1 20.63 15.39 7.23
C ALA A 1 20.97 16.21 8.49
N ARG A 2 21.79 15.73 9.42
CA ARG A 2 22.26 16.53 10.57
C ARG A 2 23.41 17.44 10.14
N GLY A 3 23.12 18.53 9.42
CA GLY A 3 24.14 19.51 9.04
C GLY A 3 23.75 20.54 7.98
N ALA A 4 22.91 20.17 6.99
CA ALA A 4 22.52 21.08 5.91
C ALA A 4 21.00 21.02 5.65
N PRO A 5 20.27 22.14 5.70
CA PRO A 5 18.82 22.20 5.44
C PRO A 5 18.44 21.78 4.01
N GLU A 6 19.29 22.05 3.02
CA GLU A 6 19.09 21.66 1.62
C GLU A 6 19.06 20.13 1.42
N MET A 7 19.84 19.38 2.22
CA MET A 7 19.82 17.91 2.19
C MET A 7 18.49 17.32 2.69
N VAL A 8 17.72 18.08 3.49
CA VAL A 8 16.43 17.62 4.01
C VAL A 8 15.39 17.58 2.88
N GLY A 9 15.42 18.56 1.97
CA GLY A 9 14.54 18.60 0.80
C GLY A 9 14.79 17.43 -0.14
N LEU A 10 16.05 17.22 -0.53
CA LEU A 10 16.43 16.11 -1.40
C LEU A 10 16.17 14.74 -0.77
N ALA A 11 16.50 14.54 0.51
CA ALA A 11 16.21 13.28 1.19
C ALA A 11 14.71 12.98 1.27
N ALA A 12 13.88 14.00 1.56
CA ALA A 12 12.42 13.83 1.58
C ALA A 12 11.87 13.46 0.20
N LEU A 13 12.37 14.10 -0.86
CA LEU A 13 12.01 13.77 -2.24
C LEU A 13 12.36 12.32 -2.58
N VAL A 14 13.60 11.89 -2.30
CA VAL A 14 14.04 10.51 -2.58
C VAL A 14 13.20 9.49 -1.82
N ILE A 15 12.89 9.74 -0.54
CA ILE A 15 12.03 8.87 0.27
C ILE A 15 10.61 8.78 -0.31
N ALA A 16 10.06 9.91 -0.79
CA ALA A 16 8.74 9.94 -1.42
C ALA A 16 8.72 9.17 -2.75
N ILE A 17 9.72 9.37 -3.61
CA ILE A 17 9.86 8.64 -4.88
C ILE A 17 10.03 7.13 -4.61
N ALA A 18 10.93 6.74 -3.70
CA ALA A 18 11.14 5.34 -3.35
C ALA A 18 9.85 4.68 -2.81
N SER A 19 9.01 5.44 -2.11
CA SER A 19 7.73 4.96 -1.61
C SER A 19 6.69 4.85 -2.72
N ALA A 20 6.66 5.79 -3.68
CA ALA A 20 5.82 5.70 -4.87
C ALA A 20 6.16 4.47 -5.72
N VAL A 21 7.46 4.21 -5.93
CA VAL A 21 7.95 3.02 -6.65
C VAL A 21 7.54 1.73 -5.93
N ALA A 22 7.64 1.69 -4.59
CA ALA A 22 7.20 0.53 -3.81
C ALA A 22 5.69 0.26 -3.97
N LEU A 23 4.85 1.30 -3.94
CA LEU A 23 3.40 1.12 -4.18
C LEU A 23 3.09 0.75 -5.64
N ALA A 24 3.84 1.28 -6.60
CA ALA A 24 3.70 0.87 -8.00
C ALA A 24 4.05 -0.61 -8.19
N ARG A 25 5.09 -1.10 -7.50
CA ARG A 25 5.45 -2.53 -7.49
C ARG A 25 4.31 -3.39 -6.98
N VAL A 26 3.63 -3.00 -5.91
CA VAL A 26 2.45 -3.72 -5.37
C VAL A 26 1.38 -3.92 -6.44
N VAL A 27 1.09 -2.90 -7.25
CA VAL A 27 0.12 -3.03 -8.36
C VAL A 27 0.60 -4.04 -9.41
N VAL A 28 1.90 -4.03 -9.71
CA VAL A 28 2.51 -5.01 -10.65
C VAL A 28 2.45 -6.43 -10.07
N GLU A 29 2.74 -6.62 -8.79
CA GLU A 29 2.66 -7.92 -8.12
C GLU A 29 1.23 -8.48 -8.18
N VAL A 30 0.23 -7.65 -7.88
CA VAL A 30 -1.17 -8.03 -8.02
C VAL A 30 -1.50 -8.42 -9.47
N ALA A 31 -0.98 -7.67 -10.45
CA ALA A 31 -1.21 -7.97 -11.87
C ALA A 31 -0.63 -9.31 -12.31
N VAL A 32 0.55 -9.68 -11.79
CA VAL A 32 1.23 -10.93 -12.13
C VAL A 32 0.60 -12.12 -11.41
N VAL A 33 0.13 -11.92 -10.17
CA VAL A 33 -0.20 -13.02 -9.26
C VAL A 33 -1.71 -13.28 -9.19
N ALA A 34 -2.51 -12.23 -9.32
CA ALA A 34 -3.96 -12.27 -9.27
C ALA A 34 -4.58 -11.53 -10.47
N PRO A 35 -4.26 -11.95 -11.72
CA PRO A 35 -4.74 -11.27 -12.92
C PRO A 35 -6.28 -11.26 -13.01
N GLY A 36 -6.96 -12.30 -12.50
CA GLY A 36 -8.41 -12.36 -12.44
C GLY A 36 -9.03 -11.29 -11.54
N GLN A 37 -8.35 -10.93 -10.45
CA GLN A 37 -8.82 -9.94 -9.48
C GLN A 37 -8.30 -8.51 -9.73
N LEU A 38 -7.48 -8.30 -10.76
CA LEU A 38 -6.85 -7.01 -11.05
C LEU A 38 -7.86 -5.87 -11.20
N ARG A 39 -9.00 -6.11 -11.89
CA ARG A 39 -10.02 -5.06 -12.08
C ARG A 39 -10.66 -4.59 -10.78
N ALA A 40 -10.73 -5.47 -9.77
CA ALA A 40 -11.27 -5.14 -8.47
C ALA A 40 -10.22 -4.45 -7.58
N MET A 41 -8.97 -4.92 -7.63
CA MET A 41 -7.92 -4.51 -6.69
C MET A 41 -7.08 -3.31 -7.16
N ALA A 42 -6.84 -3.19 -8.47
CA ALA A 42 -5.93 -2.16 -8.99
C ALA A 42 -6.44 -0.72 -8.83
N PRO A 43 -7.74 -0.38 -9.03
CA PRO A 43 -8.19 1.00 -8.94
C PRO A 43 -7.91 1.69 -7.59
N PRO A 44 -8.26 1.11 -6.41
CA PRO A 44 -7.96 1.78 -5.14
C PRO A 44 -6.45 1.90 -4.88
N LEU A 45 -5.66 0.88 -5.25
CA LEU A 45 -4.21 0.92 -5.10
C LEU A 45 -3.55 1.97 -6.02
N ALA A 46 -4.05 2.12 -7.24
CA ALA A 46 -3.58 3.11 -8.20
C ALA A 46 -3.84 4.55 -7.75
N VAL A 47 -4.97 4.81 -7.07
CA VAL A 47 -5.25 6.12 -6.46
C VAL A 47 -4.19 6.46 -5.39
N LEU A 48 -3.80 5.47 -4.58
CA LEU A 48 -2.75 5.66 -3.59
C LEU A 48 -1.38 5.96 -4.24
N VAL A 49 -1.01 5.22 -5.28
CA VAL A 49 0.20 5.46 -6.09
C VAL A 49 0.19 6.87 -6.68
N ALA A 50 -0.92 7.27 -7.31
CA ALA A 50 -1.07 8.59 -7.91
C ALA A 50 -0.95 9.71 -6.87
N THR A 51 -1.59 9.54 -5.71
CA THR A 51 -1.50 10.50 -4.59
C THR A 51 -0.05 10.72 -4.18
N LEU A 52 0.69 9.64 -3.97
CA LEU A 52 2.08 9.73 -3.56
C LEU A 52 3.00 10.29 -4.66
N ALA A 53 2.73 9.96 -5.93
CA ALA A 53 3.44 10.51 -7.07
C ALA A 53 3.23 12.02 -7.22
N VAL A 54 2.00 12.52 -7.02
CA VAL A 54 1.68 13.95 -7.02
C VAL A 54 2.43 14.67 -5.89
N LEU A 55 2.44 14.10 -4.69
CA LEU A 55 3.20 14.67 -3.56
C LEU A 55 4.71 14.68 -3.82
N ALA A 56 5.25 13.62 -4.41
CA ALA A 56 6.66 13.57 -4.82
C ALA A 56 6.98 14.64 -5.88
N GLY A 57 6.10 14.83 -6.87
CA GLY A 57 6.21 15.90 -7.86
C GLY A 57 6.16 17.29 -7.23
N GLY A 58 5.27 17.52 -6.26
CA GLY A 58 5.22 18.76 -5.49
C GLY A 58 6.51 19.01 -4.70
N LEU A 59 7.06 17.98 -4.05
CA LEU A 59 8.35 18.07 -3.37
C LEU A 59 9.49 18.36 -4.34
N TRP A 60 9.46 17.80 -5.55
CA TRP A 60 10.46 18.06 -6.59
C TRP A 60 10.44 19.52 -7.06
N LEU A 61 9.25 20.09 -7.29
CA LEU A 61 9.11 21.50 -7.67
C LEU A 61 9.61 22.47 -6.59
N ILE A 62 9.44 22.10 -5.32
CA ILE A 62 9.94 22.89 -4.19
C ILE A 62 11.47 22.74 -4.05
N ALA A 63 11.99 21.51 -4.19
CA ALA A 63 13.41 21.21 -4.07
C ALA A 63 14.25 21.76 -5.24
N GLY A 64 13.70 21.85 -6.46
CA GLY A 64 14.39 22.39 -7.63
C GLY A 64 14.75 23.88 -7.55
N ARG A 65 14.32 24.59 -6.50
CA ARG A 65 14.70 25.98 -6.21
C ARG A 65 15.94 26.10 -5.31
N GLU A 66 16.35 25.01 -4.67
CA GLU A 66 17.56 24.94 -3.84
C GLU A 66 18.66 24.27 -4.68
N ARG A 67 19.67 25.04 -5.12
CA ARG A 67 20.88 24.47 -5.75
C ARG A 67 21.74 23.85 -4.64
N ALA A 68 21.37 22.66 -4.21
CA ALA A 68 22.13 21.91 -3.22
C ALA A 68 23.38 21.30 -3.89
N GLU A 69 24.56 21.76 -3.50
CA GLU A 69 25.79 21.02 -3.77
C GLU A 69 25.70 19.66 -3.08
N MET A 70 25.94 18.59 -3.83
CA MET A 70 26.00 17.23 -3.30
C MET A 70 27.12 17.20 -2.23
N PRO A 71 26.81 16.99 -0.94
CA PRO A 71 27.86 16.88 0.05
C PRO A 71 28.71 15.66 -0.29
N ALA A 72 30.00 15.71 0.03
CA ALA A 72 30.85 14.53 -0.06
C ALA A 72 30.12 13.33 0.57
N GLN A 73 29.87 12.29 -0.23
CA GLN A 73 29.24 11.06 0.24
C GLN A 73 30.15 10.48 1.33
N GLY A 74 29.73 10.63 2.59
CA GLY A 74 30.31 9.88 3.70
C GLY A 74 30.15 8.38 3.42
N ASN A 75 31.05 7.57 4.00
CA ASN A 75 31.14 6.13 3.75
C ASN A 75 29.74 5.49 3.68
N PRO A 76 29.29 5.00 2.50
CA PRO A 76 27.95 4.42 2.33
C PRO A 76 27.69 3.20 3.24
N ALA A 77 28.74 2.64 3.83
CA ALA A 77 28.70 1.65 4.91
C ALA A 77 28.86 2.29 6.31
N GLU A 78 27.99 3.23 6.68
CA GLU A 78 27.92 3.65 8.08
C GLU A 78 27.33 2.51 8.94
N LEU A 79 28.18 1.84 9.70
CA LEU A 79 27.80 0.71 10.55
C LEU A 79 26.73 1.08 11.59
N LYS A 80 26.70 2.33 12.06
CA LYS A 80 25.79 2.76 13.13
C LYS A 80 24.32 2.85 12.65
N PRO A 81 23.97 3.57 11.56
CA PRO A 81 22.64 3.49 10.95
C PRO A 81 22.26 2.07 10.51
N ALA A 82 23.20 1.29 9.97
CA ALA A 82 22.94 -0.09 9.57
C ALA A 82 22.56 -1.00 10.75
N LEU A 83 23.26 -0.87 11.88
CA LEU A 83 22.94 -1.60 13.11
C LEU A 83 21.59 -1.18 13.70
N ILE A 84 21.25 0.12 13.66
CA ILE A 84 19.93 0.61 14.11
C ILE A 84 18.82 0.04 13.21
N PHE A 85 19.02 0.06 11.89
CA PHE A 85 18.08 -0.52 10.94
C PHE A 85 17.91 -2.03 11.15
N ALA A 86 19.01 -2.77 11.31
CA ALA A 86 18.99 -4.20 11.59
C ALA A 86 18.27 -4.53 12.91
N ALA A 87 18.51 -3.74 13.97
CA ALA A 87 17.84 -3.91 15.26
C ALA A 87 16.33 -3.64 15.17
N LEU A 88 15.92 -2.57 14.49
CA LEU A 88 14.50 -2.26 14.24
C LEU A 88 13.83 -3.38 13.42
N TYR A 89 14.49 -3.84 12.35
CA TYR A 89 13.98 -4.93 11.51
C TYR A 89 13.81 -6.23 12.29
N ALA A 90 14.80 -6.61 13.10
CA ALA A 90 14.76 -7.80 13.94
C ALA A 90 13.63 -7.71 14.97
N LEU A 91 13.46 -6.56 15.63
CA LEU A 91 12.40 -6.33 16.61
C LEU A 91 11.01 -6.48 16.00
N ILE A 92 10.78 -5.86 14.84
CA ILE A 92 9.48 -5.94 14.18
C ILE A 92 9.23 -7.37 13.67
N SER A 93 10.23 -8.01 13.08
CA SER A 93 10.13 -9.41 12.60
C SER A 93 9.78 -10.37 13.74
N LEU A 94 10.35 -10.17 14.93
CA LEU A 94 10.02 -10.94 16.12
C LEU A 94 8.57 -10.70 16.58
N ALA A 95 8.12 -9.44 16.59
CA ALA A 95 6.73 -9.11 16.92
C ALA A 95 5.74 -9.75 15.94
N VAL A 96 6.08 -9.79 14.64
CA VAL A 96 5.29 -10.47 13.62
C VAL A 96 5.22 -11.98 13.89
N ALA A 97 6.36 -12.62 14.15
CA ALA A 97 6.40 -14.05 14.43
C ALA A 97 5.56 -14.41 15.66
N ALA A 98 5.66 -13.62 16.74
CA ALA A 98 4.89 -13.81 17.96
C ALA A 98 3.37 -13.61 17.77
N SER A 99 2.97 -12.74 16.86
CA SER A 99 1.56 -12.46 16.59
C SER A 99 0.83 -13.56 15.80
N ARG A 100 1.55 -14.43 15.07
CA ARG A 100 0.94 -15.41 14.17
C ARG A 100 0.16 -16.52 14.87
N ASP A 101 0.43 -16.76 16.16
CA ASP A 101 -0.17 -17.88 16.89
C ASP A 101 -1.56 -17.59 17.50
N HIS A 102 -2.09 -16.37 17.38
CA HIS A 102 -3.21 -15.92 18.24
C HIS A 102 -4.51 -15.43 17.57
N PHE A 103 -4.66 -15.39 16.24
CA PHE A 103 -5.76 -14.58 15.66
C PHE A 103 -6.63 -15.26 14.58
N GLY A 104 -7.95 -15.05 14.69
CA GLY A 104 -9.02 -15.42 13.73
C GLY A 104 -9.22 -14.41 12.60
N SER A 105 -10.44 -14.11 12.14
CA SER A 105 -10.68 -13.25 10.94
C SER A 105 -10.10 -11.81 11.01
N GLY A 106 -9.93 -11.24 12.21
CA GLY A 106 -9.19 -9.99 12.44
C GLY A 106 -7.66 -10.11 12.33
N ALA A 107 -7.12 -11.33 12.29
CA ALA A 107 -5.69 -11.61 12.12
C ALA A 107 -5.15 -11.06 10.83
N LEU A 108 -5.92 -11.12 9.75
CA LEU A 108 -5.41 -10.75 8.43
C LEU A 108 -4.96 -9.29 8.41
N TYR A 109 -5.71 -8.40 9.08
CA TYR A 109 -5.33 -7.00 9.23
C TYR A 109 -4.17 -6.80 10.20
N GLY A 110 -4.11 -7.54 11.32
CA GLY A 110 -2.99 -7.49 12.25
C GLY A 110 -1.67 -7.96 11.61
N VAL A 111 -1.71 -9.08 10.89
CA VAL A 111 -0.61 -9.63 10.11
C VAL A 111 -0.24 -8.66 8.99
N ALA A 112 -1.21 -8.02 8.33
CA ALA A 112 -0.93 -7.02 7.30
C ALA A 112 -0.22 -5.79 7.85
N VAL A 113 -0.60 -5.28 9.02
CA VAL A 113 0.14 -4.20 9.67
C VAL A 113 1.57 -4.67 9.97
N LEU A 114 1.72 -5.81 10.64
CA LEU A 114 3.02 -6.29 11.09
C LEU A 114 3.96 -6.63 9.93
N SER A 115 3.49 -7.39 8.94
CA SER A 115 4.23 -7.67 7.72
C SER A 115 4.42 -6.43 6.86
N GLY A 116 3.44 -5.53 6.78
CA GLY A 116 3.59 -4.26 6.05
C GLY A 116 4.70 -3.37 6.59
N LEU A 117 4.99 -3.42 7.90
CA LEU A 117 6.10 -2.69 8.50
C LEU A 117 7.48 -3.22 8.04
N THR A 118 7.63 -4.52 7.78
CA THR A 118 8.92 -5.17 7.50
C THR A 118 9.10 -5.66 6.06
N ASP A 119 8.08 -6.32 5.52
CA ASP A 119 8.07 -6.97 4.21
C ASP A 119 6.66 -6.91 3.59
N MET A 120 6.37 -5.73 3.03
CA MET A 120 5.10 -5.46 2.35
C MET A 120 4.90 -6.32 1.10
N ASP A 121 5.98 -6.74 0.43
CA ASP A 121 5.92 -7.51 -0.82
C ASP A 121 5.42 -8.95 -0.51
N ALA A 122 5.90 -9.58 0.55
CA ALA A 122 5.45 -10.93 0.96
C ALA A 122 3.96 -11.00 1.33
N ILE A 123 3.45 -10.02 2.08
CA ILE A 123 2.02 -9.96 2.41
C ILE A 123 1.18 -9.62 1.17
N THR A 124 1.67 -8.78 0.26
CA THR A 124 0.99 -8.47 -1.00
C THR A 124 0.85 -9.73 -1.86
N LEU A 125 1.96 -10.44 -2.10
CA LEU A 125 2.00 -11.65 -2.90
C LEU A 125 1.10 -12.75 -2.34
N SER A 126 1.16 -12.99 -1.02
CA SER A 126 0.34 -14.02 -0.37
C SER A 126 -1.14 -13.66 -0.37
N THR A 127 -1.50 -12.41 -0.09
CA THR A 127 -2.90 -11.94 -0.09
C THR A 127 -3.49 -11.95 -1.51
N ALA A 128 -2.75 -11.48 -2.51
CA ALA A 128 -3.17 -11.51 -3.90
C ALA A 128 -3.40 -12.96 -4.38
N ARG A 129 -2.47 -13.86 -4.08
CA ARG A 129 -2.61 -15.30 -4.41
C ARG A 129 -3.84 -15.91 -3.74
N LEU A 130 -4.11 -15.57 -2.48
CA LEU A 130 -5.27 -16.07 -1.75
C LEU A 130 -6.58 -15.58 -2.37
N ALA A 131 -6.62 -14.33 -2.85
CA ALA A 131 -7.77 -13.78 -3.55
C ALA A 131 -8.02 -14.46 -4.91
N GLU A 132 -6.96 -14.75 -5.67
CA GLU A 132 -7.06 -15.42 -6.97
C GLU A 132 -7.62 -16.84 -6.84
N HIS A 133 -7.25 -17.56 -5.77
CA HIS A 133 -7.71 -18.93 -5.51
C HIS A 133 -9.03 -18.98 -4.72
N GLY A 134 -9.71 -17.86 -4.52
CA GLY A 134 -11.00 -17.78 -3.82
C GLY A 134 -10.94 -18.00 -2.30
N GLY A 135 -9.75 -17.96 -1.70
CA GLY A 135 -9.58 -18.09 -0.25
C GLY A 135 -9.97 -16.84 0.54
N ILE A 136 -9.97 -15.67 -0.13
CA ILE A 136 -10.54 -14.42 0.38
C ILE A 136 -11.22 -13.67 -0.77
N GLU A 137 -12.23 -12.87 -0.43
CA GLU A 137 -12.83 -11.97 -1.42
C GLU A 137 -11.83 -10.90 -1.86
N ALA A 138 -11.85 -10.55 -3.14
CA ALA A 138 -11.00 -9.49 -3.71
C ALA A 138 -11.14 -8.17 -2.95
N HIS A 139 -12.36 -7.92 -2.46
CA HIS A 139 -12.69 -6.76 -1.65
C HIS A 139 -11.92 -6.71 -0.31
N THR A 140 -11.80 -7.85 0.37
CA THR A 140 -10.98 -7.95 1.58
C THR A 140 -9.50 -7.88 1.24
N ALA A 141 -9.09 -8.51 0.14
CA ALA A 141 -7.69 -8.58 -0.29
C ALA A 141 -7.07 -7.20 -0.52
N TRP A 142 -7.73 -6.31 -1.28
CA TRP A 142 -7.17 -4.98 -1.54
C TRP A 142 -7.12 -4.12 -0.26
N ARG A 143 -8.08 -4.28 0.67
CA ARG A 143 -8.07 -3.57 1.96
C ARG A 143 -6.90 -4.02 2.82
N VAL A 144 -6.61 -5.32 2.86
CA VAL A 144 -5.47 -5.89 3.59
C VAL A 144 -4.15 -5.38 3.00
N ILE A 145 -4.00 -5.41 1.67
CA ILE A 145 -2.82 -4.86 0.98
C ILE A 145 -2.69 -3.35 1.23
N MET A 146 -3.80 -2.61 1.21
CA MET A 146 -3.82 -1.18 1.53
C MET A 146 -3.31 -0.92 2.96
N VAL A 147 -3.79 -1.68 3.94
CA VAL A 147 -3.34 -1.56 5.33
C VAL A 147 -1.85 -1.86 5.46
N ALA A 148 -1.34 -2.89 4.78
CA ALA A 148 0.09 -3.18 4.74
C ALA A 148 0.90 -2.03 4.12
N ALA A 149 0.41 -1.45 3.02
CA ALA A 149 1.02 -0.29 2.38
C ALA A 149 1.06 0.95 3.28
N LEU A 150 -0.02 1.23 4.01
CA LEU A 150 -0.06 2.33 4.98
C LEU A 150 0.90 2.11 6.14
N ALA A 151 0.98 0.88 6.66
CA ALA A 151 1.96 0.52 7.69
C ALA A 151 3.40 0.75 7.22
N ASN A 152 3.73 0.34 5.99
CA ASN A 152 5.04 0.57 5.38
C ASN A 152 5.40 2.06 5.29
N LEU A 153 4.44 2.92 4.92
CA LEU A 153 4.65 4.37 4.88
C LEU A 153 4.91 4.93 6.28
N VAL A 154 4.12 4.53 7.28
CA VAL A 154 4.33 4.93 8.67
C VAL A 154 5.71 4.52 9.16
N PHE A 155 6.15 3.29 8.86
CA PHE A 155 7.49 2.82 9.19
C PHE A 155 8.59 3.66 8.54
N LYS A 156 8.48 3.93 7.23
CA LYS A 156 9.46 4.77 6.51
C LYS A 156 9.50 6.20 7.05
N GLY A 157 8.35 6.77 7.42
CA GLY A 157 8.27 8.07 8.08
C GLY A 157 8.95 8.09 9.45
N ALA A 158 8.72 7.06 10.27
CA ALA A 158 9.37 6.90 11.56
C ALA A 158 10.89 6.70 11.41
N ALA A 159 11.33 5.85 10.48
CA ALA A 159 12.75 5.64 10.16
C ALA A 159 13.42 6.95 9.70
N ALA A 160 12.74 7.74 8.87
CA ALA A 160 13.22 9.06 8.45
C ALA A 160 13.39 10.03 9.63
N ALA A 161 12.49 10.01 10.61
CA ALA A 161 12.58 10.82 11.82
C ALA A 161 13.75 10.40 12.73
N VAL A 162 13.91 9.09 12.97
CA VAL A 162 14.94 8.52 13.85
C VAL A 162 16.33 8.68 13.24
N LEU A 163 16.50 8.27 11.98
CA LEU A 163 17.80 8.24 11.29
C LEU A 163 18.16 9.61 10.71
N GLY A 164 17.20 10.31 10.10
CA GLY A 164 17.41 11.59 9.44
C GLY A 164 17.22 12.82 10.34
N GLY A 165 16.63 12.65 11.53
CA GLY A 165 16.31 13.72 12.47
C GLY A 165 14.91 14.30 12.26
N ILE A 166 14.44 15.04 13.28
CA ILE A 166 13.04 15.49 13.38
C ILE A 166 12.58 16.36 12.21
N ARG A 167 13.48 17.16 11.61
CA ARG A 167 13.15 18.02 10.46
C ARG A 167 12.83 17.20 9.20
N LEU A 168 13.59 16.13 8.94
CA LEU A 168 13.30 15.21 7.85
C LEU A 168 12.02 14.42 8.13
N GLY A 169 11.89 13.92 9.36
CA GLY A 169 10.71 13.22 9.84
C GLY A 169 9.43 14.04 9.67
N ALA A 170 9.44 15.31 10.04
CA ALA A 170 8.29 16.20 9.88
C ALA A 170 7.93 16.44 8.40
N ARG A 171 8.93 16.68 7.54
CA ARG A 171 8.70 16.95 6.12
C ARG A 171 8.12 15.75 5.38
N VAL A 172 8.69 14.56 5.60
CA VAL A 172 8.17 13.29 5.06
C VAL A 172 6.83 12.94 5.72
N GLY A 173 6.72 13.14 7.03
CA GLY A 173 5.53 12.83 7.82
C GLY A 173 4.29 13.57 7.34
N VAL A 174 4.39 14.85 6.96
CA VAL A 174 3.26 15.59 6.39
C VAL A 174 2.78 14.96 5.08
N ALA A 175 3.69 14.65 4.17
CA ALA A 175 3.33 14.01 2.90
C ALA A 175 2.70 12.62 3.13
N PHE A 176 3.30 11.82 4.00
CA PHE A 176 2.80 10.46 4.28
C PHE A 176 1.49 10.48 5.05
N LEU A 177 1.25 11.47 5.92
CA LEU A 177 -0.02 11.62 6.63
C LEU A 177 -1.17 11.88 5.64
N ILE A 178 -0.93 12.67 4.58
CA ILE A 178 -1.90 12.86 3.50
C ILE A 178 -2.20 11.52 2.83
N VAL A 179 -1.18 10.71 2.53
CA VAL A 179 -1.37 9.40 1.90
C VAL A 179 -2.10 8.43 2.82
N VAL A 180 -1.81 8.44 4.13
CA VAL A 180 -2.52 7.63 5.13
C VAL A 180 -3.97 8.06 5.24
N ALA A 181 -4.27 9.35 5.23
CA ALA A 181 -5.63 9.87 5.24
C ALA A 181 -6.40 9.46 3.98
N VAL A 182 -5.78 9.57 2.80
CA VAL A 182 -6.38 9.12 1.54
C VAL A 182 -6.60 7.60 1.54
N GLY A 183 -5.64 6.81 1.99
CA GLY A 183 -5.77 5.36 2.09
C GLY A 183 -6.87 4.93 3.06
N GLY A 184 -6.97 5.59 4.23
CA GLY A 184 -8.06 5.37 5.18
C GLY A 184 -9.42 5.76 4.60
N ALA A 185 -9.48 6.88 3.89
CA ALA A 185 -10.69 7.31 3.19
C ALA A 185 -11.08 6.32 2.08
N LEU A 186 -10.12 5.77 1.33
CA LEU A 186 -10.39 4.73 0.34
C LEU A 186 -10.95 3.48 1.00
N ILE A 187 -10.35 2.99 2.09
CA ILE A 187 -10.86 1.82 2.83
C ILE A 187 -12.33 2.00 3.23
N TRP A 188 -12.69 3.21 3.67
CA TRP A 188 -14.02 3.52 4.18
C TRP A 188 -15.06 3.87 3.10
N LEU A 189 -14.66 4.60 2.06
CA LEU A 189 -15.56 5.15 1.03
C LEU A 189 -15.61 4.33 -0.26
N TRP A 190 -14.65 3.43 -0.49
CA TRP A 190 -14.60 2.71 -1.75
C TRP A 190 -15.81 1.77 -1.88
N PRO A 191 -16.62 1.90 -2.95
CA PRO A 191 -17.83 1.11 -3.10
C PRO A 191 -17.51 -0.38 -3.16
N ASP A 192 -18.23 -1.16 -2.37
CA ASP A 192 -18.27 -2.60 -2.46
C ASP A 192 -19.00 -2.95 -3.76
N ARG A 193 -18.27 -3.02 -4.89
CA ARG A 193 -18.86 -3.45 -6.17
C ARG A 193 -19.05 -4.97 -6.17
N GLY A 194 -19.90 -5.44 -5.28
CA GLY A 194 -20.63 -6.70 -5.40
C GLY A 194 -22.11 -6.34 -5.59
N GLU A 195 -22.73 -6.84 -6.66
CA GLU A 195 -24.20 -6.82 -6.88
C GLU A 195 -24.86 -5.52 -7.38
N THR A 196 -24.51 -5.06 -8.58
CA THR A 196 -25.49 -4.32 -9.42
C THR A 196 -25.50 -4.84 -10.85
N SER A 197 -25.96 -6.07 -11.05
CA SER A 197 -26.58 -6.55 -12.32
C SER A 197 -27.07 -8.00 -12.24
N ALA A 198 -27.96 -8.30 -11.30
CA ALA A 198 -28.81 -9.50 -11.35
C ALA A 198 -30.28 -9.15 -11.12
N THR A 199 -30.74 -8.04 -11.70
CA THR A 199 -32.16 -7.87 -12.01
C THR A 199 -32.41 -8.42 -13.41
N THR A 200 -32.54 -9.74 -13.50
CA THR A 200 -33.39 -10.35 -14.54
C THR A 200 -34.61 -10.94 -13.85
N PRO A 201 -35.71 -10.20 -13.67
CA PRO A 201 -37.02 -10.82 -13.52
C PRO A 201 -37.66 -10.95 -14.90
N GLY A 202 -37.99 -12.19 -15.28
CA GLY A 202 -39.04 -12.45 -16.28
C GLY A 202 -38.55 -12.97 -17.61
N ASN A 203 -38.18 -14.24 -17.62
CA ASN A 203 -38.16 -15.06 -18.82
C ASN A 203 -39.62 -15.21 -19.27
N ASN A 204 -40.05 -14.39 -20.24
CA ASN A 204 -41.29 -14.62 -20.96
C ASN A 204 -41.08 -15.82 -21.89
N GLU A 205 -41.26 -17.03 -21.38
CA GLU A 205 -41.44 -18.20 -22.23
C GLU A 205 -42.79 -18.09 -22.95
N PRO A 206 -42.84 -18.19 -24.29
CA PRO A 206 -44.09 -18.38 -24.99
C PRO A 206 -44.48 -19.85 -24.83
N THR A 207 -45.44 -20.14 -23.94
CA THR A 207 -46.01 -21.49 -23.84
C THR A 207 -46.93 -21.74 -25.03
N ALA A 208 -46.33 -22.15 -26.15
CA ALA A 208 -47.04 -22.84 -27.20
C ALA A 208 -47.55 -24.17 -26.63
N ARG A 209 -48.83 -24.23 -26.25
CA ARG A 209 -49.51 -25.48 -25.98
C ARG A 209 -50.68 -25.61 -26.94
N GLY A 210 -50.41 -26.28 -28.06
CA GLY A 210 -51.44 -26.83 -28.92
C GLY A 210 -52.29 -27.82 -28.14
N ARG A 211 -53.58 -27.50 -28.02
CA ARG A 211 -54.72 -28.41 -27.94
C ARG A 211 -55.69 -27.81 -28.96
N GLY A 212 -55.97 -28.44 -30.11
CA GLY A 212 -56.52 -29.78 -30.22
C GLY A 212 -58.02 -29.70 -29.98
N PHE A 213 -58.79 -29.60 -31.08
CA PHE A 213 -60.14 -30.13 -31.29
C PHE A 213 -61.07 -30.16 -30.08
N ILE A 214 -62.10 -29.30 -30.03
CA ILE A 214 -63.55 -29.63 -30.11
C ILE A 214 -64.31 -28.33 -30.44
N GLU A 215 -64.82 -28.21 -31.67
CA GLU A 215 -66.14 -27.71 -32.12
C GLU A 215 -66.13 -27.48 -33.64
#